data_AF-A0A0F7S9I1-F1
#
_entry.id   AF-A0A0F7S9I1-F1
#
_cell.length_a   1.000
_cell.length_b   1.000
_cell.length_c   1.000
_cell.angle_alpha   90.00
_cell.angle_beta   90.00
_cell.angle_gamma   90.00
#
_symmetry.space_group_name_H-M   'P 1'
#
loop_
_entity.id
_entity.type
_entity.pdbx_description
1 polymer ?
#
loop_
_entity_poly.entity_id
_entity_poly.type
_entity_poly.pdbx_seq_one_letter_code
_entity_poly.pdbx_strand_id
1 'polypeptide(L)'
;MRGSFLRQLSDQNALRLYEWAEASPSAVIKCTCQQAHRLKTLPELSYAIGGQTLFLHYETPALVAEICGMVVGVTPKEDQISYEVDDGTSVLRIVETRKSLRQTESRHVQAALKPTAPSGIPDCYIMPPQPELSASTSRLGNAATTSYLAPLVPRFNVADIIECIGKVQIDRSGQRFLVAQQMGKLSRSSFAFESDDS
;
A
#
# COMPACT_ATOMS: atom_id res chain seq x y z
N MET A 1 0.58 11.75 -39.47
CA MET A 1 -0.64 11.65 -38.64
C MET A 1 -1.08 10.20 -38.56
N ARG A 2 -0.91 9.54 -37.41
CA ARG A 2 -1.56 8.25 -37.13
C ARG A 2 -2.19 8.40 -35.75
N GLY A 3 -3.41 8.91 -35.73
CA GLY A 3 -4.26 8.86 -34.55
C GLY A 3 -4.70 7.42 -34.38
N SER A 4 -4.08 6.72 -33.44
CA SER A 4 -4.58 5.43 -32.96
C SER A 4 -5.91 5.69 -32.25
N PHE A 5 -6.99 5.27 -32.90
CA PHE A 5 -8.31 5.19 -32.31
C PHE A 5 -8.25 4.19 -31.14
N LEU A 6 -8.02 4.68 -29.92
CA LEU A 6 -8.42 3.94 -28.74
C LEU A 6 -9.95 3.85 -28.82
N ARG A 7 -10.44 2.67 -29.19
CA ARG A 7 -11.85 2.31 -29.13
C ARG A 7 -12.31 2.70 -27.72
N GLN A 8 -13.19 3.70 -27.60
CA GLN A 8 -13.72 4.12 -26.30
C GLN A 8 -14.24 2.88 -25.59
N LEU A 9 -13.57 2.49 -24.51
CA LEU A 9 -14.05 1.41 -23.66
C LEU A 9 -15.39 1.87 -23.08
N SER A 10 -16.39 0.99 -23.07
CA SER A 10 -17.62 1.29 -22.35
C SER A 10 -17.30 1.49 -20.86
N ASP A 11 -18.11 2.30 -20.17
CA ASP A 11 -17.95 2.55 -18.74
C ASP A 11 -17.91 1.24 -17.94
N GLN A 12 -18.68 0.23 -18.36
CA GLN A 12 -18.68 -1.10 -17.74
C GLN A 12 -17.35 -1.86 -17.91
N ASN A 13 -16.67 -1.69 -19.03
CA ASN A 13 -15.35 -2.29 -19.23
C ASN A 13 -14.27 -1.55 -18.44
N ALA A 14 -14.38 -0.22 -18.33
CA ALA A 14 -13.52 0.56 -17.46
C ALA A 14 -13.70 0.13 -15.99
N LEU A 15 -14.93 0.03 -15.51
CA LEU A 15 -15.27 -0.45 -14.16
C LEU A 15 -14.61 -1.80 -13.85
N ARG A 16 -14.78 -2.81 -14.71
CA ARG A 16 -14.16 -4.13 -14.54
C ARG A 16 -12.63 -4.08 -14.48
N LEU A 17 -12.03 -3.19 -15.27
CA LEU A 17 -10.58 -3.05 -15.31
C LEU A 17 -10.05 -2.43 -14.02
N TYR A 18 -10.76 -1.46 -13.44
CA TYR A 18 -10.44 -0.92 -12.12
C TYR A 18 -10.62 -1.95 -11.01
N GLU A 19 -11.74 -2.67 -11.00
CA GLU A 19 -12.00 -3.74 -10.02
C GLU A 19 -10.89 -4.79 -10.07
N TRP A 20 -10.50 -5.21 -11.28
CA TRP A 20 -9.37 -6.12 -11.46
C TRP A 20 -8.05 -5.52 -10.97
N ALA A 21 -7.74 -4.27 -11.34
CA ALA A 21 -6.49 -3.60 -10.97
C ALA A 21 -6.37 -3.33 -9.47
N GLU A 22 -7.49 -3.23 -8.75
CA GLU A 22 -7.53 -3.02 -7.30
C GLU A 22 -7.53 -4.34 -6.52
N ALA A 23 -8.25 -5.36 -6.99
CA ALA A 23 -8.46 -6.60 -6.23
C ALA A 23 -7.49 -7.73 -6.58
N SER A 24 -6.92 -7.75 -7.79
CA SER A 24 -6.13 -8.89 -8.26
C SER A 24 -4.65 -8.77 -7.88
N PRO A 25 -4.06 -9.78 -7.21
CA PRO A 25 -2.62 -9.82 -6.98
C PRO A 25 -1.80 -9.81 -8.28
N SER A 26 -2.35 -10.36 -9.38
CA SER A 26 -1.70 -10.37 -10.69
C SER A 26 -1.65 -8.99 -11.37
N ALA A 27 -2.41 -8.02 -10.86
CA ALA A 27 -2.39 -6.64 -11.35
C ALA A 27 -1.36 -5.75 -10.64
N VAL A 28 -0.71 -6.27 -9.59
CA VAL A 28 0.39 -5.58 -8.91
C VAL A 28 1.61 -5.61 -9.83
N ILE A 29 2.02 -4.42 -10.31
CA ILE A 29 3.20 -4.32 -11.17
C ILE A 29 4.47 -4.31 -10.33
N LYS A 30 5.38 -5.23 -10.59
CA LYS A 30 6.75 -5.15 -10.08
C LYS A 30 7.56 -4.21 -10.97
N CYS A 31 8.12 -3.15 -10.41
CA CYS A 31 8.86 -2.18 -11.19
C CYS A 31 9.96 -1.49 -10.38
N THR A 32 10.86 -0.82 -11.10
CA THR A 32 11.89 0.03 -10.47
C THR A 32 11.31 1.39 -10.09
N CYS A 33 11.98 2.12 -9.19
CA CYS A 33 11.65 3.50 -8.84
C CYS A 33 11.60 4.40 -10.08
N GLN A 34 12.54 4.24 -11.02
CA GLN A 34 12.52 5.00 -12.27
C GLN A 34 11.33 4.66 -13.16
N GLN A 35 10.95 3.38 -13.25
CA GLN A 35 9.76 2.96 -13.99
C GLN A 35 8.49 3.53 -13.35
N ALA A 36 8.39 3.49 -12.01
CA ALA A 36 7.28 4.08 -11.27
C ALA A 36 7.12 5.58 -11.60
N HIS A 37 8.22 6.34 -11.65
CA HIS A 37 8.20 7.75 -12.05
C HIS A 37 7.72 7.99 -13.49
N ARG A 38 7.96 7.03 -14.38
CA ARG A 38 7.68 7.14 -15.82
C ARG A 38 6.37 6.47 -16.25
N LEU A 39 5.59 5.95 -15.31
CA LEU A 39 4.31 5.30 -15.61
C LEU A 39 3.39 6.22 -16.41
N LYS A 40 2.96 5.76 -17.58
CA LYS A 40 2.05 6.53 -18.44
C LYS A 40 0.68 6.57 -17.79
N THR A 41 0.01 7.71 -17.81
CA THR A 41 -1.37 7.81 -17.33
C THR A 41 -2.33 7.43 -18.45
N LEU A 42 -3.48 6.90 -18.08
CA LEU A 42 -4.61 6.64 -18.97
C LEU A 42 -5.75 7.62 -18.62
N PRO A 43 -5.64 8.90 -19.01
CA PRO A 43 -6.58 9.93 -18.61
C PRO A 43 -8.00 9.65 -19.08
N GLU A 44 -8.17 8.97 -20.21
CA GLU A 44 -9.48 8.60 -20.76
C GLU A 44 -10.26 7.65 -19.84
N LEU A 45 -9.56 6.87 -19.01
CA LEU A 45 -10.16 5.91 -18.07
C LEU A 45 -10.21 6.45 -16.63
N SER A 46 -9.43 7.50 -16.34
CA SER A 46 -9.23 8.06 -14.99
C SER A 46 -10.49 8.67 -14.36
N TYR A 47 -11.51 8.99 -15.16
CA TYR A 47 -12.74 9.63 -14.70
C TYR A 47 -13.88 8.64 -14.38
N ALA A 48 -13.75 7.36 -14.74
CA ALA A 48 -14.85 6.41 -14.64
C ALA A 48 -15.20 6.05 -13.17
N ILE A 49 -14.23 6.08 -12.24
CA ILE A 49 -14.45 5.70 -10.84
C ILE A 49 -13.63 6.57 -9.90
N GLY A 50 -14.29 7.50 -9.20
CA GLY A 50 -13.73 8.16 -8.01
C GLY A 50 -12.46 8.99 -8.20
N GLY A 51 -12.07 9.28 -9.45
CA GLY A 51 -10.92 10.12 -9.79
C GLY A 51 -9.55 9.47 -9.56
N GLN A 52 -9.47 8.14 -9.44
CA GLN A 52 -8.18 7.46 -9.34
C GLN A 52 -7.52 7.34 -10.72
N THR A 53 -6.30 7.85 -10.84
CA THR A 53 -5.52 7.76 -12.08
C THR A 53 -5.10 6.30 -12.32
N LEU A 54 -5.50 5.76 -13.47
CA LEU A 54 -5.01 4.48 -13.94
C LEU A 54 -3.69 4.69 -14.68
N PHE A 55 -2.72 3.82 -14.42
CA PHE A 55 -1.42 3.84 -15.06
C PHE A 55 -1.28 2.71 -16.06
N LEU A 56 -0.34 2.86 -16.99
CA LEU A 56 0.06 1.83 -17.94
C LEU A 56 1.56 1.57 -17.78
N HIS A 57 1.89 0.34 -17.41
CA HIS A 57 3.26 -0.17 -17.40
C HIS A 57 3.42 -1.16 -18.54
N TYR A 58 4.15 -0.76 -19.59
CA TYR A 58 4.18 -1.46 -20.88
C TYR A 58 2.77 -1.68 -21.45
N GLU A 59 2.23 -2.89 -21.36
CA GLU A 59 0.89 -3.25 -21.84
C GLU A 59 -0.08 -3.59 -20.68
N THR A 60 0.38 -3.46 -19.44
CA THR A 60 -0.40 -3.82 -18.25
C THR A 60 -0.96 -2.57 -17.56
N PRO A 61 -2.29 -2.42 -17.47
CA PRO A 61 -2.90 -1.36 -16.67
C PRO A 61 -2.67 -1.63 -15.18
N ALA A 62 -2.42 -0.57 -14.41
CA ALA A 62 -2.01 -0.69 -13.02
C ALA A 62 -2.54 0.44 -12.14
N LEU A 63 -2.87 0.09 -10.90
CA LEU A 63 -3.13 1.01 -9.79
C LEU A 63 -2.13 0.81 -8.65
N VAL A 64 -1.60 -0.40 -8.51
CA VAL A 64 -0.74 -0.83 -7.41
C VAL A 64 0.60 -1.26 -7.99
N ALA A 65 1.68 -0.83 -7.34
CA ALA A 65 3.03 -1.24 -7.68
C ALA A 65 3.74 -1.87 -6.47
N GLU A 66 4.66 -2.76 -6.76
CA GLU A 66 5.60 -3.37 -5.83
C GLU A 66 7.01 -2.89 -6.18
N ILE A 67 7.69 -2.33 -5.18
CA ILE A 67 9.04 -1.79 -5.30
C ILE A 67 9.88 -2.27 -4.11
N CYS A 68 11.13 -2.60 -4.40
CA CYS A 68 12.13 -2.96 -3.41
C CYS A 68 13.27 -1.94 -3.47
N GLY A 69 13.76 -1.49 -2.32
CA GLY A 69 14.91 -0.59 -2.27
C GLY A 69 15.36 -0.27 -0.85
N MET A 70 16.45 0.47 -0.76
CA MET A 70 17.02 0.94 0.49
C MET A 70 16.37 2.26 0.90
N VAL A 71 15.98 2.39 2.16
CA VAL A 71 15.52 3.66 2.72
C VAL A 71 16.70 4.62 2.82
N VAL A 72 16.61 5.77 2.14
CA VAL A 72 17.62 6.83 2.15
C VAL A 72 17.17 8.07 2.91
N GLY A 73 15.88 8.19 3.21
CA GLY A 73 15.32 9.31 3.98
C GLY A 73 14.03 8.92 4.71
N VAL A 74 13.80 9.54 5.88
CA VAL A 74 12.60 9.32 6.70
C VAL A 74 12.10 10.67 7.21
N THR A 75 10.85 11.00 6.91
CA THR A 75 10.19 12.24 7.36
C THR A 75 8.86 11.91 8.03
N PRO A 76 8.81 11.86 9.38
CA PRO A 76 7.54 11.72 10.10
C PRO A 76 6.72 13.01 10.03
N LYS A 77 5.41 12.88 9.88
CA LYS A 77 4.41 13.93 10.00
C LYS A 77 3.34 13.50 11.01
N GLU A 78 2.38 14.38 11.29
CA GLU A 78 1.34 14.14 12.31
C GLU A 78 0.49 12.90 12.01
N ASP A 79 0.14 12.62 10.75
CA ASP A 79 -0.78 11.55 10.34
C ASP A 79 -0.20 10.55 9.33
N GLN A 80 1.04 10.78 8.89
CA GLN A 80 1.75 9.94 7.94
C GLN A 80 3.26 9.95 8.16
N ILE A 81 3.96 8.94 7.65
CA ILE A 81 5.42 8.90 7.54
C ILE A 81 5.77 8.82 6.06
N SER A 82 6.72 9.65 5.62
CA SER A 82 7.25 9.59 4.25
C SER A 82 8.64 8.96 4.29
N TYR A 83 8.82 7.89 3.52
CA TYR A 83 10.10 7.23 3.29
C TYR A 83 10.59 7.59 1.89
N GLU A 84 11.87 7.89 1.75
CA GLU A 84 12.55 7.99 0.46
C GLU A 84 13.29 6.68 0.24
N VAL A 85 13.04 6.02 -0.89
CA VAL A 85 13.54 4.67 -1.19
C VAL A 85 14.32 4.69 -2.49
N ASP A 86 15.56 4.23 -2.44
CA ASP A 86 16.48 4.12 -3.56
C ASP A 86 16.69 2.65 -3.93
N ASP A 87 16.42 2.30 -5.19
CA ASP A 87 16.63 0.96 -5.75
C ASP A 87 17.86 0.90 -6.69
N GLY A 88 18.63 1.98 -6.77
CA GLY A 88 19.76 2.15 -7.69
C GLY A 88 19.38 2.75 -9.05
N THR A 89 18.08 2.90 -9.35
CA THR A 89 17.60 3.53 -10.60
C THR A 89 17.08 4.94 -10.39
N SER A 90 16.48 5.22 -9.23
CA SER A 90 15.97 6.52 -8.80
C SER A 90 15.55 6.44 -7.34
N VAL A 91 15.37 7.60 -6.70
CA VAL A 91 14.68 7.70 -5.40
C VAL A 91 13.17 7.87 -5.63
N LEU A 92 12.35 7.12 -4.91
CA LEU A 92 10.89 7.24 -4.91
C LEU A 92 10.38 7.49 -3.50
N ARG A 93 9.39 8.39 -3.37
CA ARG A 93 8.70 8.64 -2.11
C ARG A 93 7.62 7.59 -1.88
N ILE A 94 7.62 6.99 -0.70
CA ILE A 94 6.59 6.08 -0.20
C ILE A 94 5.96 6.70 1.05
N VAL A 95 4.64 6.76 1.09
CA VAL A 95 3.88 7.36 2.19
C VAL A 95 3.11 6.26 2.92
N GLU A 96 3.38 6.12 4.21
CA GLU A 96 2.65 5.25 5.13
C GLU A 96 1.71 6.12 5.97
N THR A 97 0.41 5.83 5.95
CA THR A 97 -0.62 6.60 6.67
C THR A 97 -1.12 5.83 7.88
N ARG A 98 -1.78 6.51 8.83
CA ARG A 98 -2.48 5.81 9.94
C ARG A 98 -3.44 4.72 9.45
N LYS A 99 -4.10 4.93 8.30
CA LYS A 99 -5.04 3.96 7.73
C LYS A 99 -4.32 2.69 7.24
N SER A 100 -3.19 2.84 6.56
CA SER A 100 -2.40 1.69 6.09
C SER A 100 -1.79 0.89 7.24
N LEU A 101 -1.37 1.57 8.31
CA LEU A 101 -0.87 0.93 9.53
C LEU A 101 -1.94 0.04 10.19
N ARG A 102 -3.15 0.57 10.40
CA ARG A 102 -4.26 -0.19 10.97
C ARG A 102 -4.66 -1.40 10.12
N GLN A 103 -4.62 -1.27 8.79
CA GLN A 103 -4.89 -2.39 7.88
C GLN A 103 -3.81 -3.47 7.93
N THR A 104 -2.56 -3.07 8.16
CA THR A 104 -1.44 -4.02 8.33
C THR A 104 -1.58 -4.78 9.64
N GLU A 105 -1.91 -4.08 10.73
CA GLU A 105 -2.17 -4.69 12.04
C GLU A 105 -3.34 -5.67 12.00
N SER A 106 -4.46 -5.32 11.37
CA SER A 106 -5.61 -6.23 11.27
C SER A 106 -5.30 -7.50 10.46
N ARG A 107 -4.48 -7.41 9.41
CA ARG A 107 -4.00 -8.58 8.66
C ARG A 107 -3.06 -9.45 9.48
N HIS A 108 -2.16 -8.86 10.28
CA HIS A 108 -1.29 -9.61 11.18
C HIS A 108 -2.09 -10.36 12.26
N VAL A 109 -3.14 -9.73 12.81
CA VAL A 109 -4.05 -10.37 13.77
C VAL A 109 -4.81 -11.52 13.10
N GLN A 110 -5.29 -11.37 11.86
CA GLN A 110 -5.93 -12.45 11.12
C GLN A 110 -4.98 -13.60 10.77
N ALA A 111 -3.71 -13.31 10.45
CA ALA A 111 -2.69 -14.33 10.21
C ALA A 111 -2.28 -15.08 11.50
N ALA A 112 -2.32 -14.40 12.66
CA ALA A 112 -2.12 -14.99 13.98
C ALA A 112 -3.33 -15.82 14.46
N LEU A 113 -4.53 -15.54 13.95
CA LEU A 113 -5.75 -16.33 14.16
C LEU A 113 -5.86 -17.55 13.24
N LYS A 114 -4.72 -18.11 12.77
CA LYS A 114 -4.72 -19.45 12.18
C LYS A 114 -5.35 -20.40 13.20
N PRO A 115 -6.40 -21.16 12.85
CA PRO A 115 -7.12 -21.97 13.81
C PRO A 115 -6.17 -23.04 14.36
N THR A 116 -5.83 -22.90 15.65
CA THR A 116 -5.49 -24.04 16.50
C THR A 116 -6.59 -25.09 16.32
N ALA A 117 -6.15 -26.36 16.21
CA ALA A 117 -6.90 -27.59 15.97
C ALA A 117 -8.42 -27.55 16.21
N PRO A 118 -9.24 -28.25 15.39
CA PRO A 118 -10.70 -28.18 15.46
C PRO A 118 -11.18 -28.57 16.87
N SER A 119 -11.50 -27.56 17.69
CA SER A 119 -12.35 -27.76 18.85
C SER A 119 -13.74 -28.01 18.27
N GLY A 120 -14.43 -29.08 18.66
CA GLY A 120 -15.77 -29.44 18.19
C GLY A 120 -16.88 -28.46 18.62
N ILE A 121 -16.54 -27.18 18.77
CA ILE A 121 -17.39 -26.08 19.15
C ILE A 121 -17.81 -25.36 17.87
N PRO A 122 -19.11 -25.30 17.53
CA PRO A 122 -19.59 -24.56 16.37
C PRO A 122 -19.22 -23.08 16.46
N ASP A 123 -18.89 -22.46 15.32
CA ASP A 123 -18.42 -21.07 15.24
C ASP A 123 -19.36 -20.05 15.89
N CYS A 124 -20.67 -20.36 15.96
CA CYS A 124 -21.66 -19.50 16.62
C CYS A 124 -21.52 -19.41 18.16
N TYR A 125 -20.72 -20.29 18.77
CA TYR A 125 -20.41 -20.27 20.21
C TYR A 125 -19.04 -19.65 20.53
N ILE A 126 -18.24 -19.27 19.52
CA ILE A 126 -16.97 -18.60 19.75
C ILE A 126 -17.25 -17.12 20.02
N MET A 127 -17.18 -16.74 21.29
CA MET A 127 -17.36 -15.34 21.68
C MET A 127 -16.21 -14.51 21.08
N PRO A 128 -16.49 -13.41 20.35
CA PRO A 128 -15.44 -12.56 19.82
C PRO A 128 -14.61 -12.00 20.98
N PRO A 129 -13.27 -11.89 20.84
CA PRO A 129 -12.44 -11.34 21.89
C PRO A 129 -12.92 -9.92 22.22
N GLN A 130 -13.34 -9.71 23.47
CA GLN A 130 -13.73 -8.39 23.92
C GLN A 130 -12.52 -7.47 23.92
N PRO A 131 -12.63 -6.23 23.42
CA PRO A 131 -11.55 -5.27 23.56
C PRO A 131 -11.32 -4.99 25.05
N GLU A 132 -10.07 -5.21 25.50
CA GLU A 132 -9.57 -4.83 26.81
C GLU A 132 -9.76 -3.31 27.00
N LEU A 133 -10.87 -2.91 27.63
CA LEU A 133 -11.07 -1.56 28.14
C LEU A 133 -10.19 -1.40 29.38
N SER A 134 -8.97 -0.88 29.16
CA SER A 134 -8.14 -0.38 30.26
C SER A 134 -8.93 0.67 31.05
N ALA A 135 -9.08 0.43 32.34
CA ALA A 135 -9.82 1.26 33.26
C ALA A 135 -9.24 2.68 33.33
N SER A 136 -10.09 3.69 33.28
CA SER A 136 -9.80 5.00 33.87
C SER A 136 -11.07 5.59 34.45
N THR A 137 -10.99 5.79 35.75
CA THR A 137 -11.99 6.37 36.65
C THR A 137 -12.42 7.78 36.23
N SER A 138 -13.73 8.00 36.24
CA SER A 138 -14.46 9.21 36.64
C SER A 138 -13.62 10.48 36.89
N ARG A 139 -13.88 11.55 36.11
CA ARG A 139 -14.44 12.81 36.63
C ARG A 139 -14.86 13.76 35.49
N LEU A 140 -16.01 14.37 35.74
CA LEU A 140 -16.69 15.42 34.98
C LEU A 140 -15.73 16.57 34.61
N GLY A 141 -15.69 16.95 33.33
CA GLY A 141 -14.95 18.12 32.87
C GLY A 141 -15.16 18.35 31.38
N ASN A 142 -16.09 19.24 31.03
CA ASN A 142 -16.22 19.79 29.68
C ASN A 142 -14.90 20.47 29.28
N ALA A 143 -14.10 19.77 28.48
CA ALA A 143 -13.10 20.37 27.63
C ALA A 143 -13.20 19.65 26.29
N ALA A 144 -13.43 20.41 25.22
CA ALA A 144 -13.28 19.94 23.86
C ALA A 144 -11.86 19.38 23.73
N THR A 145 -11.74 18.07 23.88
CA THR A 145 -10.48 17.34 23.74
C THR A 145 -10.20 17.35 22.24
N THR A 146 -9.38 18.30 21.81
CA THR A 146 -8.59 18.13 20.61
C THR A 146 -7.81 16.84 20.84
N SER A 147 -8.32 15.75 20.29
CA SER A 147 -7.67 14.45 20.30
C SER A 147 -6.42 14.60 19.42
N TYR A 148 -5.33 15.07 20.02
CA TYR A 148 -4.02 15.04 19.39
C TYR A 148 -3.68 13.57 19.18
N LEU A 149 -3.77 13.12 17.93
CA LEU A 149 -3.40 11.76 17.59
C LEU A 149 -1.90 11.61 17.86
N ALA A 150 -1.52 10.63 18.68
CA ALA A 150 -0.12 10.38 19.03
C ALA A 150 0.74 10.26 17.76
N PRO A 151 1.86 11.01 17.62
CA PRO A 151 2.67 11.02 16.40
C PRO A 151 3.03 9.62 15.90
N LEU A 152 3.03 9.44 14.58
CA LEU A 152 3.43 8.17 14.00
C LEU A 152 4.93 7.94 14.16
N VAL A 153 5.29 6.74 14.62
CA VAL A 153 6.68 6.31 14.77
C VAL A 153 7.11 5.54 13.52
N PRO A 154 8.20 5.94 12.85
CA PRO A 154 8.74 5.19 11.71
C PRO A 154 9.05 3.73 12.04
N ARG A 155 8.62 2.81 11.17
CA ARG A 155 8.91 1.37 11.27
C ARG A 155 10.26 0.99 10.68
N PHE A 156 10.78 1.84 9.80
CA PHE A 156 12.02 1.62 9.04
C PHE A 156 12.95 2.82 9.23
N ASN A 157 14.25 2.53 9.29
CA ASN A 157 15.33 3.50 9.41
C ASN A 157 16.08 3.62 8.08
N VAL A 158 16.87 4.69 7.95
CA VAL A 158 17.84 4.80 6.85
C VAL A 158 18.74 3.56 6.81
N ALA A 159 19.06 3.10 5.61
CA ALA A 159 19.78 1.86 5.29
C ALA A 159 19.00 0.55 5.48
N ASP A 160 17.75 0.57 5.96
CA ASP A 160 16.90 -0.61 5.86
C ASP A 160 16.54 -0.90 4.39
N ILE A 161 16.61 -2.17 3.99
CA ILE A 161 16.09 -2.63 2.69
C ILE A 161 14.64 -3.07 2.92
N ILE A 162 13.73 -2.47 2.17
CA ILE A 162 12.30 -2.71 2.29
C ILE A 162 11.69 -3.13 0.96
N GLU A 163 10.63 -3.91 1.07
CA GLU A 163 9.68 -4.17 0.00
C GLU A 163 8.38 -3.43 0.33
N CYS A 164 7.82 -2.74 -0.64
CA CYS A 164 6.57 -2.00 -0.52
C CYS A 164 5.63 -2.34 -1.67
N ILE A 165 4.42 -2.78 -1.31
CA ILE A 165 3.27 -2.84 -2.22
C ILE A 165 2.37 -1.65 -1.88
N GLY A 166 2.11 -0.79 -2.86
CA GLY A 166 1.34 0.44 -2.63
C GLY A 166 0.63 0.97 -3.85
N LYS A 167 -0.42 1.76 -3.62
CA LYS A 167 -1.14 2.46 -4.69
C LYS A 167 -0.28 3.58 -5.25
N VAL A 168 -0.14 3.64 -6.57
CA VAL A 168 0.54 4.74 -7.25
C VAL A 168 -0.34 5.97 -7.23
N GLN A 169 0.22 7.12 -6.85
CA GLN A 169 -0.45 8.41 -6.87
C GLN A 169 0.45 9.48 -7.48
N ILE A 170 -0.17 10.58 -7.91
CA ILE A 170 0.52 11.77 -8.42
C ILE A 170 0.20 12.92 -7.47
N ASP A 171 1.23 13.61 -6.98
CA ASP A 171 1.03 14.79 -6.15
C ASP A 171 0.77 16.05 -6.99
N ARG A 172 0.54 17.17 -6.32
CA ARG A 172 0.25 18.46 -6.98
C ARG A 172 1.40 18.98 -7.86
N SER A 173 2.63 18.50 -7.64
CA SER A 173 3.80 18.84 -8.45
C SER A 173 3.98 17.92 -9.66
N GLY A 174 3.08 16.96 -9.85
CA GLY A 174 3.17 15.96 -10.92
C GLY A 174 4.11 14.80 -10.59
N GLN A 175 4.65 14.74 -9.37
CA GLN A 175 5.56 13.68 -8.95
C GLN A 175 4.79 12.45 -8.49
N ARG A 176 5.24 11.29 -8.95
CA ARG A 176 4.64 10.01 -8.57
C ARG A 176 5.20 9.55 -7.23
N PHE A 177 4.35 8.93 -6.43
CA PHE A 177 4.71 8.35 -5.14
C PHE A 177 3.80 7.16 -4.85
N LEU A 178 4.20 6.29 -3.92
CA LEU A 178 3.35 5.21 -3.46
C LEU A 178 2.67 5.58 -2.15
N VAL A 179 1.39 5.25 -2.02
CA VAL A 179 0.72 5.11 -0.72
C VAL A 179 0.77 3.65 -0.33
N ALA A 180 1.53 3.34 0.71
CA ALA A 180 1.78 1.99 1.16
C ALA A 180 0.48 1.27 1.54
N GLN A 181 0.30 0.05 1.03
CA GLN A 181 -0.71 -0.90 1.49
C GLN A 181 -0.07 -2.00 2.33
N GLN A 182 1.15 -2.39 1.98
CA GLN A 182 1.97 -3.34 2.71
C GLN A 182 3.44 -2.94 2.61
N MET A 183 4.15 -3.00 3.73
CA MET A 183 5.59 -2.79 3.79
C MET A 183 6.24 -3.76 4.76
N GLY A 184 7.39 -4.30 4.36
CA GLY A 184 8.20 -5.21 5.17
C GLY A 184 9.69 -5.01 4.95
N LYS A 185 10.50 -5.37 5.95
CA LYS A 185 11.95 -5.48 5.75
C LYS A 185 12.25 -6.76 4.98
N LEU A 186 13.14 -6.68 4.00
CA LEU A 186 13.67 -7.86 3.35
C LEU A 186 14.72 -8.49 4.26
N SER A 187 14.45 -9.71 4.75
CA SER A 187 15.47 -10.50 5.44
C SER A 187 16.43 -11.10 4.41
N ARG A 188 17.72 -11.21 4.77
CA ARG A 188 18.78 -11.76 3.90
C ARG A 188 18.49 -13.15 3.33
N SER A 189 17.56 -13.90 3.93
CA SER A 189 17.13 -15.22 3.47
C SER A 189 16.34 -15.21 2.14
N SER A 190 15.86 -14.06 1.69
CA SER A 190 15.03 -13.95 0.48
C SER A 190 15.84 -13.77 -0.81
N PHE A 191 17.16 -13.58 -0.70
CA PHE A 191 18.08 -13.50 -1.84
C PHE A 191 18.67 -14.88 -2.16
N ALA A 192 17.83 -15.89 -2.35
CA ALA A 192 18.27 -17.08 -3.07
C ALA A 192 18.30 -16.71 -4.55
N PHE A 193 19.44 -16.21 -5.01
CA PHE A 193 19.74 -16.24 -6.44
C PHE A 193 19.72 -17.71 -6.85
N GLU A 194 18.73 -18.12 -7.64
CA GLU A 194 18.85 -19.31 -8.47
C GLU A 194 20.00 -19.03 -9.44
N SER A 195 21.20 -19.42 -9.03
CA SER A 195 22.31 -19.64 -9.94
C SER A 195 21.96 -20.92 -10.70
N ASP A 196 21.35 -20.75 -11.88
CA ASP A 196 21.29 -21.78 -12.92
C ASP A 196 22.74 -22.07 -13.37
N ASP A 197 23.36 -23.06 -12.75
CA ASP A 197 24.44 -23.83 -13.35
C ASP A 197 23.79 -24.98 -14.13
N SER A 198 23.68 -24.85 -15.45
CA SER A 198 23.62 -25.95 -16.43
C SER A 198 23.87 -25.42 -17.85
#